data_AF-W9AYR9-F1
#
_entry.id   AF-W9AYR9-F1
#
_cell.length_a   1.000
_cell.length_b   1.000
_cell.length_c   1.000
_cell.angle_alpha   90.00
_cell.angle_beta   90.00
_cell.angle_gamma   90.00
#
_symmetry.space_group_name_H-M   'P 1'
#
loop_
_entity.id
_entity.type
_entity.pdbx_description
1 polymer ?
#
loop_
_entity_poly.entity_id
_entity_poly.type
_entity_poly.pdbx_seq_one_letter_code
_entity_poly.pdbx_strand_id
1 'polypeptide(L)'
;MACPVELSAEVHDALRAMRDAGAVPARCHKGALRSAIAAAVDGLLGADLPRRVRPWDLAALRRGLPLDVTSACAVHVDAEVLVARLAPSGRRILLRGVQDGWRLVRFVDAGDDLTLRPETSRQVELTGWGPDAVLTALGITKPDDVPLDVHVEDLGQGETATSHRYLWRDGTRTVLAEEVTTEIFDGATPYRTRLRGVVIDGPGGTLLTGSGDTALVVEG
;
A
#
# COMPACT_ATOMS: atom_id res chain seq x y z
N MET A 1 11.70 -12.71 -15.07
CA MET A 1 11.07 -14.00 -15.46
C MET A 1 9.74 -14.05 -14.72
N ALA A 2 8.61 -14.15 -15.42
CA ALA A 2 7.30 -14.08 -14.76
C ALA A 2 7.06 -15.34 -13.92
N CYS A 3 6.70 -15.16 -12.64
CA CYS A 3 6.33 -16.27 -11.76
C CYS A 3 5.07 -16.98 -12.33
N PRO A 4 5.12 -18.30 -12.64
CA PRO A 4 3.95 -19.01 -13.12
C PRO A 4 2.87 -19.08 -12.01
N VAL A 5 1.63 -18.76 -12.39
CA VAL A 5 0.48 -18.73 -11.47
C VAL A 5 -0.63 -19.67 -11.93
N GLU A 6 -0.94 -20.63 -11.07
CA GLU A 6 -2.04 -21.59 -11.25
C GLU A 6 -3.25 -21.22 -10.40
N LEU A 7 -4.42 -21.76 -10.75
CA LEU A 7 -5.63 -21.65 -9.96
C LEU A 7 -6.03 -23.06 -9.50
N SER A 8 -6.27 -23.22 -8.21
CA SER A 8 -6.76 -24.47 -7.63
C SER A 8 -8.18 -24.81 -8.08
N ALA A 9 -8.60 -26.06 -7.85
CA ALA A 9 -9.97 -26.50 -8.11
C ALA A 9 -10.97 -25.72 -7.25
N GLU A 10 -10.62 -25.48 -5.99
CA GLU A 10 -11.42 -24.71 -5.03
C GLU A 10 -11.66 -23.28 -5.52
N VAL A 11 -10.65 -22.63 -6.10
CA VAL A 11 -10.80 -21.31 -6.73
C VAL A 11 -11.70 -21.38 -7.95
N HIS A 12 -11.62 -22.43 -8.77
CA HIS A 12 -12.52 -22.60 -9.90
C HIS A 12 -13.98 -22.75 -9.48
N ASP A 13 -14.24 -23.48 -8.41
CA ASP A 13 -15.58 -23.67 -7.86
C ASP A 13 -16.11 -22.38 -7.23
N ALA A 14 -15.29 -21.64 -6.49
CA ALA A 14 -15.66 -20.34 -5.93
C ALA A 14 -16.03 -19.31 -7.02
N LEU A 15 -15.23 -19.25 -8.10
CA LEU A 15 -15.51 -18.39 -9.25
C LEU A 15 -16.82 -18.78 -9.96
N ARG A 16 -17.13 -20.07 -10.03
CA ARG A 16 -18.39 -20.55 -10.59
C ARG A 16 -19.56 -20.13 -9.69
N ALA A 17 -19.45 -20.35 -8.38
CA ALA A 17 -20.48 -19.97 -7.43
C ALA A 17 -20.79 -18.46 -7.45
N MET A 18 -19.76 -17.59 -7.48
CA MET A 18 -19.95 -16.14 -7.58
C MET A 18 -20.65 -15.73 -8.89
N ARG A 19 -20.30 -16.38 -10.00
CA ARG A 19 -20.96 -16.13 -11.29
C ARG A 19 -22.42 -16.54 -11.26
N ASP A 20 -22.71 -17.71 -10.69
CA ASP A 20 -24.07 -18.23 -10.60
C ASP A 20 -24.94 -17.36 -9.66
N ALA A 21 -24.33 -16.65 -8.70
CA ALA A 21 -24.97 -15.64 -7.87
C ALA A 21 -25.16 -14.25 -8.55
N GLY A 22 -24.64 -14.05 -9.76
CA GLY A 22 -24.89 -12.87 -10.59
C GLY A 22 -24.04 -11.63 -10.29
N ALA A 23 -23.12 -11.68 -9.33
CA ALA A 23 -22.24 -10.57 -8.97
C ALA A 23 -20.78 -11.02 -8.90
N VAL A 24 -20.05 -10.88 -10.00
CA VAL A 24 -18.60 -11.14 -10.05
C VAL A 24 -17.88 -9.82 -10.25
N PRO A 25 -17.14 -9.34 -9.23
CA PRO A 25 -16.25 -8.20 -9.41
C PRO A 25 -15.26 -8.43 -10.55
N ALA A 26 -14.92 -7.39 -11.32
CA ALA A 26 -13.98 -7.52 -12.44
C ALA A 26 -12.62 -8.11 -12.00
N ARG A 27 -12.18 -7.79 -10.78
CA ARG A 27 -10.98 -8.34 -10.13
C ARG A 27 -10.99 -9.87 -9.96
N CYS A 28 -12.16 -10.51 -9.95
CA CYS A 28 -12.31 -11.96 -9.78
C CYS A 28 -12.19 -12.74 -11.10
N HIS A 29 -11.91 -12.09 -12.24
CA HIS A 29 -11.61 -12.82 -13.46
C HIS A 29 -10.29 -13.59 -13.36
N LYS A 30 -10.26 -14.80 -13.93
CA LYS A 30 -9.09 -15.71 -13.88
C LYS A 30 -7.77 -15.05 -14.32
N GLY A 31 -7.82 -14.15 -15.31
CA GLY A 31 -6.65 -13.38 -15.76
C GLY A 31 -6.19 -12.38 -14.70
N ALA A 32 -7.12 -11.61 -14.14
CA ALA A 32 -6.86 -10.64 -13.09
C ALA A 32 -6.26 -11.27 -11.83
N LEU A 33 -6.77 -12.44 -11.40
CA LEU A 33 -6.20 -13.19 -10.27
C LEU A 33 -4.73 -13.57 -10.50
N ARG A 34 -4.41 -14.09 -11.69
CA ARG A 34 -3.04 -14.47 -12.04
C ARG A 34 -2.11 -13.26 -12.06
N SER A 35 -2.52 -12.19 -12.72
CA SER A 35 -1.75 -10.95 -12.80
C SER A 35 -1.52 -10.32 -11.42
N ALA A 36 -2.53 -10.32 -10.55
CA ALA A 36 -2.43 -9.82 -9.19
C ALA A 36 -1.41 -10.60 -8.35
N ILE A 37 -1.47 -11.94 -8.40
CA ILE A 37 -0.54 -12.79 -7.66
C ILE A 37 0.88 -12.62 -8.18
N ALA A 38 1.07 -12.62 -9.50
CA ALA A 38 2.38 -12.38 -10.10
C ALA A 38 2.95 -11.02 -9.69
N ALA A 39 2.15 -9.95 -9.76
CA ALA A 39 2.54 -8.61 -9.34
C ALA A 39 2.85 -8.50 -7.84
N ALA A 40 2.16 -9.28 -6.99
CA ALA A 40 2.44 -9.34 -5.56
C ALA A 40 3.76 -10.08 -5.27
N VAL A 41 4.03 -11.20 -5.97
CA VAL A 41 5.30 -11.92 -5.88
C VAL A 41 6.46 -11.04 -6.36
N ASP A 42 6.32 -10.39 -7.52
CA ASP A 42 7.33 -9.46 -8.04
C ASP A 42 7.59 -8.31 -7.05
N GLY A 43 6.53 -7.79 -6.42
CA GLY A 43 6.64 -6.78 -5.36
C GLY A 43 7.41 -7.27 -4.14
N LEU A 44 7.19 -8.51 -3.69
CA LEU A 44 7.88 -9.12 -2.56
C LEU A 44 9.36 -9.40 -2.82
N LEU A 45 9.71 -9.75 -4.07
CA LEU A 45 11.08 -10.04 -4.49
C LEU A 45 11.85 -8.77 -4.89
N GLY A 46 11.15 -7.68 -5.21
CA GLY A 46 11.73 -6.43 -5.67
C GLY A 46 11.79 -5.33 -4.60
N ALA A 47 12.37 -4.18 -4.97
CA ALA A 47 12.44 -2.99 -4.12
C ALA A 47 11.14 -2.17 -4.09
N ASP A 48 10.15 -2.52 -4.91
CA ASP A 48 8.93 -1.74 -5.15
C ASP A 48 7.81 -2.00 -4.13
N LEU A 49 8.01 -2.95 -3.20
CA LEU A 49 7.02 -3.27 -2.16
C LEU A 49 6.44 -2.04 -1.45
N PRO A 50 7.24 -1.03 -1.03
CA PRO A 50 6.72 0.14 -0.31
C PRO A 50 5.72 0.99 -1.12
N ARG A 51 5.72 0.89 -2.45
CA ARG A 51 4.79 1.61 -3.32
C ARG A 51 3.48 0.84 -3.58
N ARG A 52 3.47 -0.46 -3.29
CA ARG A 52 2.37 -1.39 -3.62
C ARG A 52 1.46 -1.73 -2.45
N VAL A 53 1.93 -1.56 -1.21
CA VAL A 53 1.19 -1.95 0.00
C VAL A 53 0.91 -0.76 0.91
N ARG A 54 0.03 -0.92 1.90
CA ARG A 54 -0.17 0.14 2.89
C ARG A 54 1.07 0.25 3.78
N PRO A 55 1.40 1.45 4.29
CA PRO A 55 2.55 1.62 5.17
C PRO A 55 2.52 0.72 6.41
N TRP A 56 1.35 0.47 7.00
CA TRP A 56 1.20 -0.40 8.17
C TRP A 56 1.39 -1.89 7.86
N ASP A 57 1.13 -2.33 6.62
CA ASP A 57 1.35 -3.70 6.17
C ASP A 57 2.85 -4.00 5.92
N LEU A 58 3.62 -2.96 5.57
CA LEU A 58 4.99 -3.10 5.07
C LEU A 58 5.94 -3.78 6.06
N ALA A 59 5.84 -3.45 7.35
CA ALA A 59 6.72 -4.01 8.38
C ALA A 59 6.50 -5.51 8.56
N ALA A 60 5.23 -5.95 8.57
CA ALA A 60 4.89 -7.37 8.66
C ALA A 60 5.37 -8.15 7.43
N LEU A 61 5.17 -7.58 6.24
CA LEU A 61 5.62 -8.19 4.99
C LEU A 61 7.15 -8.30 4.93
N ARG A 62 7.89 -7.27 5.35
CA ARG A 62 9.36 -7.30 5.37
C ARG A 62 9.93 -8.36 6.32
N ARG A 63 9.31 -8.59 7.47
CA ARG A 63 9.71 -9.68 8.39
C ARG A 63 9.57 -11.06 7.77
N GLY A 64 8.69 -11.18 6.79
CA GLY A 64 8.50 -12.39 6.02
C GLY A 64 9.48 -12.57 4.85
N LEU A 65 10.51 -11.74 4.70
CA LEU A 65 11.52 -11.87 3.64
C LEU A 65 12.86 -12.36 4.22
N PRO A 66 13.77 -12.91 3.39
CA PRO A 66 13.63 -13.16 1.95
C PRO A 66 12.72 -14.35 1.62
N LEU A 67 12.35 -14.46 0.35
CA LEU A 67 11.62 -15.60 -0.20
C LEU A 67 12.38 -16.16 -1.40
N ASP A 68 12.32 -17.47 -1.56
CA ASP A 68 12.56 -18.13 -2.83
C ASP A 68 11.19 -18.55 -3.38
N VAL A 69 10.81 -18.00 -4.53
CA VAL A 69 9.51 -18.24 -5.16
C VAL A 69 9.72 -18.66 -6.60
N THR A 70 9.34 -19.90 -6.90
CA THR A 70 9.42 -20.47 -8.25
C THR A 70 8.07 -20.57 -8.93
N SER A 71 6.99 -20.66 -8.15
CA SER A 71 5.61 -20.64 -8.65
C SER A 71 4.63 -20.21 -7.55
N ALA A 72 3.41 -19.88 -7.95
CA ALA A 72 2.32 -19.60 -7.03
C ALA A 72 1.01 -20.29 -7.48
N CYS A 73 0.16 -20.62 -6.52
CA CYS A 73 -1.15 -21.20 -6.76
C CYS A 73 -2.21 -20.45 -5.97
N ALA A 74 -3.24 -19.92 -6.64
CA ALA A 74 -4.39 -19.35 -5.96
C ALA A 74 -5.17 -20.47 -5.27
N VAL A 75 -5.32 -20.38 -3.95
CA VAL A 75 -5.95 -21.42 -3.10
C VAL A 75 -7.27 -20.99 -2.49
N HIS A 76 -7.59 -19.69 -2.50
CA HIS A 76 -8.87 -19.16 -2.02
C HIS A 76 -9.19 -17.84 -2.72
N VAL A 77 -10.46 -17.61 -3.04
CA VAL A 77 -10.95 -16.33 -3.53
C VAL A 77 -12.41 -16.12 -3.12
N ASP A 78 -12.72 -14.92 -2.65
CA ASP A 78 -14.07 -14.38 -2.58
C ASP A 78 -14.10 -12.94 -3.13
N ALA A 79 -15.11 -12.15 -2.80
CA ALA A 79 -15.20 -10.77 -3.24
C ALA A 79 -14.10 -9.88 -2.65
N GLU A 80 -13.68 -10.13 -1.41
CA GLU A 80 -12.82 -9.24 -0.61
C GLU A 80 -11.41 -9.80 -0.40
N VAL A 81 -11.23 -11.13 -0.51
CA VAL A 81 -9.99 -11.84 -0.17
C VAL A 81 -9.54 -12.73 -1.32
N LEU A 82 -8.24 -12.69 -1.59
CA LEU A 82 -7.53 -13.63 -2.47
C LEU A 82 -6.31 -14.16 -1.72
N VAL A 83 -6.15 -15.48 -1.68
CA VAL A 83 -4.99 -16.13 -1.06
C VAL A 83 -4.23 -16.94 -2.10
N ALA A 84 -2.91 -16.74 -2.14
CA ALA A 84 -2.02 -17.54 -2.97
C ALA A 84 -0.97 -18.26 -2.11
N ARG A 85 -0.76 -19.54 -2.41
CA ARG A 85 0.32 -20.36 -1.84
C ARG A 85 1.54 -20.26 -2.75
N LEU A 86 2.69 -19.97 -2.15
CA LEU A 86 3.98 -19.82 -2.81
C LEU A 86 4.78 -21.11 -2.73
N ALA A 87 5.39 -21.53 -3.84
CA ALA A 87 6.31 -22.67 -3.88
C ALA A 87 7.77 -22.19 -3.97
N PRO A 88 8.74 -22.92 -3.40
CA PRO A 88 8.57 -24.21 -2.71
C PRO A 88 8.16 -24.09 -1.24
N SER A 89 8.22 -22.90 -0.65
CA SER A 89 8.06 -22.70 0.80
C SER A 89 6.70 -23.11 1.39
N GLY A 90 5.64 -23.18 0.58
CA GLY A 90 4.28 -23.41 1.03
C GLY A 90 3.63 -22.21 1.74
N ARG A 91 4.37 -21.10 1.90
CA ARG A 91 3.88 -19.89 2.55
C ARG A 91 2.73 -19.28 1.78
N ARG A 92 1.79 -18.63 2.47
CA ARG A 92 0.64 -18.02 1.83
C ARG A 92 0.68 -16.50 1.96
N ILE A 93 0.27 -15.83 0.90
CA ILE A 93 0.08 -14.39 0.87
C ILE A 93 -1.41 -14.09 0.73
N LEU A 94 -1.86 -13.08 1.46
CA LEU A 94 -3.22 -12.58 1.42
C LEU A 94 -3.24 -11.25 0.68
N LEU A 95 -4.16 -11.14 -0.27
CA LEU A 95 -4.49 -9.91 -0.97
C LEU A 95 -5.93 -9.50 -0.66
N ARG A 96 -6.13 -8.19 -0.48
CA ARG A 96 -7.43 -7.53 -0.32
C ARG A 96 -7.95 -7.03 -1.67
N GLY A 97 -9.25 -7.16 -1.92
CA GLY A 97 -9.94 -6.53 -3.04
C GLY A 97 -10.01 -5.01 -2.88
N VAL A 98 -9.58 -4.26 -3.89
CA VAL A 98 -9.62 -2.79 -3.88
C VAL A 98 -10.06 -2.32 -5.26
N GLN A 99 -11.28 -1.78 -5.36
CA GLN A 99 -11.90 -1.43 -6.64
C GLN A 99 -11.82 -2.62 -7.62
N ASP A 100 -11.21 -2.46 -8.78
CA ASP A 100 -11.03 -3.51 -9.79
C ASP A 100 -9.71 -4.29 -9.65
N GLY A 101 -8.97 -4.08 -8.56
CA GLY A 101 -7.67 -4.69 -8.31
C GLY A 101 -7.58 -5.47 -7.00
N TRP A 102 -6.37 -5.96 -6.74
CA TRP A 102 -5.98 -6.67 -5.54
C TRP A 102 -4.72 -6.03 -4.96
N ARG A 103 -4.67 -5.87 -3.64
CA ARG A 103 -3.49 -5.34 -2.93
C ARG A 103 -2.98 -6.35 -1.93
N LEU A 104 -1.67 -6.64 -1.97
CA LEU A 104 -1.00 -7.46 -0.97
C LEU A 104 -1.09 -6.81 0.43
N VAL A 105 -1.45 -7.61 1.43
CA VAL A 105 -1.63 -7.17 2.82
C VAL A 105 -0.64 -7.85 3.75
N ARG A 106 -0.64 -9.18 3.82
CA ARG A 106 0.17 -9.93 4.79
C ARG A 106 0.48 -11.34 4.33
N PHE A 107 1.41 -11.99 5.03
CA PHE A 107 1.51 -13.45 5.05
C PHE A 107 0.42 -14.03 5.96
N VAL A 108 -0.01 -15.25 5.64
CA VAL A 108 -0.97 -16.01 6.44
C VAL A 108 -0.52 -17.47 6.55
N ASP A 109 -0.82 -18.09 7.68
CA ASP A 109 -0.57 -19.52 7.91
C ASP A 109 -1.80 -20.37 7.52
N ALA A 110 -1.62 -21.69 7.50
CA ALA A 110 -2.71 -22.61 7.23
C ALA A 110 -3.69 -22.63 8.41
N GLY A 111 -4.95 -22.24 8.16
CA GLY A 111 -5.99 -22.18 9.20
C GLY A 111 -6.15 -20.80 9.84
N ASP A 112 -5.35 -19.82 9.43
CA ASP A 112 -5.54 -18.42 9.83
C ASP A 112 -6.93 -17.91 9.44
N ASP A 113 -7.48 -17.07 10.31
CA ASP A 113 -8.62 -16.24 9.98
C ASP A 113 -8.24 -15.28 8.83
N LEU A 114 -9.05 -15.30 7.77
CA LEU A 114 -8.89 -14.47 6.58
C LEU A 114 -9.59 -13.10 6.71
N THR A 115 -10.21 -12.83 7.86
CA THR A 115 -10.88 -11.57 8.15
C THR A 115 -9.92 -10.40 7.97
N LEU A 116 -10.40 -9.38 7.26
CA LEU A 116 -9.68 -8.14 7.02
C LEU A 116 -10.20 -7.04 7.94
N ARG A 117 -9.29 -6.25 8.48
CA ARG A 117 -9.66 -5.01 9.16
C ARG A 117 -10.35 -4.08 8.16
N PRO A 118 -11.52 -3.49 8.47
CA PRO A 118 -12.15 -2.53 7.59
C PRO A 118 -11.20 -1.39 7.21
N GLU A 119 -11.21 -0.98 5.95
CA GLU A 119 -10.57 0.26 5.53
C GLU A 119 -11.65 1.28 5.18
N THR A 120 -11.51 2.49 5.73
CA THR A 120 -12.40 3.61 5.43
C THR A 120 -11.62 4.73 4.76
N SER A 121 -12.26 5.40 3.82
CA SER A 121 -11.66 6.54 3.12
C SER A 121 -12.57 7.76 3.20
N ARG A 122 -11.98 8.93 3.46
CA ARG A 122 -12.68 10.22 3.45
C ARG A 122 -11.82 11.30 2.83
N GLN A 123 -12.46 12.23 2.14
CA GLN A 123 -11.81 13.43 1.64
C GLN A 123 -11.79 14.49 2.74
N VAL A 124 -10.69 15.24 2.84
CA VAL A 124 -10.51 16.35 3.77
C VAL A 124 -9.95 17.56 3.02
N GLU A 125 -10.25 18.75 3.51
CA GLU A 125 -9.60 19.98 3.07
C GLU A 125 -8.24 20.11 3.75
N LEU A 126 -7.28 20.66 3.01
CA LEU A 126 -5.96 21.01 3.52
C LEU A 126 -5.93 22.51 3.79
N THR A 127 -5.47 22.87 4.98
CA THR A 127 -5.27 24.27 5.38
C THR A 127 -3.81 24.63 5.25
N GLY A 128 -3.42 25.09 4.06
CA GLY A 128 -2.05 25.47 3.73
C GLY A 128 -1.21 24.32 3.18
N TRP A 129 0.11 24.50 3.24
CA TRP A 129 1.12 23.63 2.63
C TRP A 129 2.17 23.18 3.65
N GLY A 130 3.06 22.28 3.25
CA GLY A 130 4.09 21.73 4.12
C GLY A 130 3.63 20.61 5.06
N PRO A 131 4.58 20.01 5.81
CA PRO A 131 4.29 18.97 6.78
C PRO A 131 3.33 19.38 7.90
N ASP A 132 3.28 20.66 8.29
CA ASP A 132 2.35 21.14 9.33
C ASP A 132 0.88 21.07 8.89
N ALA A 133 0.59 21.32 7.61
CA ALA A 133 -0.76 21.16 7.06
C ALA A 133 -1.22 19.70 7.13
N VAL A 134 -0.29 18.75 6.92
CA VAL A 134 -0.55 17.31 7.09
C VAL A 134 -0.87 16.98 8.54
N LEU A 135 -0.08 17.48 9.49
CA LEU A 135 -0.31 17.23 10.91
C LEU A 135 -1.65 17.82 11.39
N THR A 136 -1.98 19.03 10.93
CA THR A 136 -3.26 19.68 11.21
C THR A 136 -4.43 18.86 10.67
N ALA A 137 -4.35 18.42 9.40
CA ALA A 137 -5.40 17.58 8.79
C ALA A 137 -5.58 16.22 9.48
N LEU A 138 -4.51 15.68 10.07
CA LEU A 138 -4.54 14.45 10.86
C LEU A 138 -4.88 14.68 12.35
N GLY A 139 -5.00 15.93 12.80
CA GLY A 139 -5.22 16.26 14.22
C GLY A 139 -4.07 15.84 15.13
N ILE A 140 -2.83 15.89 14.65
CA ILE A 140 -1.64 15.46 15.38
C ILE A 140 -0.85 16.68 15.83
N THR A 141 -0.50 16.72 17.12
CA THR A 141 0.44 17.71 17.65
C THR A 141 1.86 17.18 17.53
N LYS A 142 2.73 17.95 16.88
CA LYS A 142 4.17 17.62 16.77
C LYS A 142 4.84 17.87 18.13
N PRO A 143 5.68 16.94 18.62
CA PRO A 143 6.57 17.25 19.74
C PRO A 143 7.58 18.35 19.38
N ASP A 144 7.98 19.16 20.37
CA ASP A 144 8.84 20.32 20.16
C ASP A 144 10.25 19.93 19.69
N ASP A 145 10.74 18.75 20.12
CA ASP A 145 12.08 18.24 19.85
C ASP A 145 12.22 17.54 18.47
N VAL A 146 11.11 17.38 17.72
CA VAL A 146 11.15 16.78 16.38
C VAL A 146 11.61 17.83 15.35
N PRO A 147 12.78 17.65 14.73
CA PRO A 147 13.31 18.59 13.75
C PRO A 147 12.64 18.42 12.39
N LEU A 148 12.64 19.50 11.59
CA LEU A 148 12.35 19.41 10.17
C LEU A 148 13.56 18.82 9.44
N ASP A 149 13.34 17.74 8.70
CA ASP A 149 14.34 17.15 7.82
C ASP A 149 14.06 17.56 6.37
N VAL A 150 15.11 17.94 5.65
CA VAL A 150 15.03 18.47 4.28
C VAL A 150 15.93 17.65 3.38
N HIS A 151 15.33 17.02 2.37
CA HIS A 151 16.04 16.20 1.40
C HIS A 151 15.84 16.76 -0.01
N VAL A 152 16.93 16.85 -0.77
CA VAL A 152 16.90 17.32 -2.16
C VAL A 152 17.45 16.22 -3.05
N GLU A 153 16.71 15.84 -4.08
CA GLU A 153 17.03 14.80 -5.05
C GLU A 153 17.02 15.38 -6.47
N ASP A 154 18.11 15.19 -7.21
CA ASP A 154 18.17 15.47 -8.65
C ASP A 154 17.47 14.34 -9.42
N LEU A 155 16.39 14.67 -10.11
CA LEU A 155 15.59 13.72 -10.89
C LEU A 155 16.10 13.58 -12.34
N GLY A 156 17.11 14.37 -12.72
CA GLY A 156 17.61 14.48 -14.08
C GLY A 156 16.73 15.37 -14.97
N GLN A 157 17.20 15.66 -16.19
CA GLN A 157 16.53 16.56 -17.16
C GLN A 157 16.25 17.98 -16.62
N GLY A 158 17.04 18.42 -15.63
CA GLY A 158 16.82 19.69 -14.95
C GLY A 158 15.62 19.66 -14.01
N GLU A 159 15.19 18.50 -13.52
CA GLU A 159 14.16 18.40 -12.49
C GLU A 159 14.77 18.14 -11.12
N THR A 160 14.22 18.76 -10.08
CA THR A 160 14.64 18.56 -8.69
C THR A 160 13.43 18.30 -7.82
N ALA A 161 13.50 17.29 -6.96
CA ALA A 161 12.55 17.06 -5.90
C ALA A 161 13.10 17.55 -4.57
N THR A 162 12.32 18.35 -3.86
CA THR A 162 12.61 18.72 -2.46
C THR A 162 11.55 18.09 -1.56
N SER A 163 11.98 17.35 -0.54
CA SER A 163 11.13 16.78 0.50
C SER A 163 11.38 17.47 1.82
N HIS A 164 10.34 18.07 2.38
CA HIS A 164 10.28 18.56 3.76
C HIS A 164 9.55 17.52 4.60
N ARG A 165 10.14 17.03 5.70
CA ARG A 165 9.50 15.97 6.50
C ARG A 165 9.70 16.10 8.00
N TYR A 166 8.66 15.72 8.74
CA TYR A 166 8.73 15.35 10.15
C TYR A 166 8.60 13.83 10.27
N LEU A 167 9.50 13.21 11.02
CA LEU A 167 9.44 11.78 11.33
C LEU A 167 9.79 11.56 12.79
N TRP A 168 8.89 10.91 13.53
CA TRP A 168 9.17 10.53 14.91
C TRP A 168 8.40 9.27 15.32
N ARG A 169 8.76 8.78 16.51
CA ARG A 169 8.05 7.69 17.18
C ARG A 169 7.54 8.19 18.52
N ASP A 170 6.34 7.75 18.86
CA ASP A 170 5.68 7.97 20.15
C ASP A 170 5.22 6.61 20.66
N GLY A 171 6.02 5.98 21.52
CA GLY A 171 5.83 4.59 21.91
C GLY A 171 5.85 3.63 20.71
N THR A 172 4.74 2.91 20.49
CA THR A 172 4.55 2.02 19.33
C THR A 172 4.09 2.74 18.07
N ARG A 173 3.71 4.02 18.19
CA ARG A 173 3.22 4.83 17.08
C ARG A 173 4.38 5.42 16.31
N THR A 174 4.36 5.33 14.99
CA THR A 174 5.28 6.05 14.10
C THR A 174 4.50 7.08 13.30
N VAL A 175 4.97 8.32 13.25
CA VAL A 175 4.35 9.41 12.50
C VAL A 175 5.33 9.97 11.48
N LEU A 176 4.87 10.10 10.24
CA LEU A 176 5.53 10.82 9.15
C LEU A 176 4.56 11.86 8.62
N ALA A 177 5.01 13.10 8.51
CA ALA A 177 4.36 14.14 7.73
C ALA A 177 5.37 14.69 6.73
N GLU A 178 4.98 14.74 5.46
CA GLU A 178 5.90 15.01 4.37
C GLU A 178 5.21 15.88 3.31
N GLU A 179 5.97 16.85 2.81
CA GLU A 179 5.69 17.57 1.58
C GLU A 179 6.79 17.24 0.58
N VAL A 180 6.42 16.90 -0.64
CA VAL A 180 7.35 16.75 -1.77
C VAL A 180 6.97 17.74 -2.84
N THR A 181 7.87 18.66 -3.15
CA THR A 181 7.78 19.58 -4.29
C THR A 181 8.67 19.08 -5.42
N THR A 182 8.23 19.26 -6.66
CA THR A 182 9.04 19.01 -7.86
C THR A 182 9.08 20.28 -8.70
N GLU A 183 10.29 20.67 -9.06
CA GLU A 183 10.61 21.90 -9.78
C GLU A 183 11.42 21.57 -11.02
N ILE A 184 11.20 22.33 -12.10
CA ILE A 184 12.14 22.39 -13.23
C ILE A 184 13.15 23.50 -12.90
N PHE A 185 14.43 23.28 -13.20
CA PHE A 185 15.55 24.17 -12.90
C PHE A 185 15.55 25.42 -13.82
N ASP A 186 14.42 26.11 -13.90
CA ASP A 186 14.32 27.49 -14.37
C ASP A 186 14.20 28.49 -13.20
N GLY A 187 14.11 27.97 -11.96
CA GLY A 187 14.04 28.76 -10.73
C GLY A 187 12.72 29.49 -10.52
N ALA A 188 11.66 29.18 -11.29
CA ALA A 188 10.48 30.03 -11.34
C ALA A 188 9.27 29.49 -10.56
N THR A 189 8.95 28.18 -10.56
CA THR A 189 7.77 27.66 -9.84
C THR A 189 7.77 26.12 -9.70
N PRO A 190 7.48 25.54 -8.50
CA PRO A 190 7.13 24.13 -8.40
C PRO A 190 5.89 23.81 -9.22
N TYR A 191 6.04 22.92 -10.20
CA TYR A 191 4.91 22.50 -11.04
C TYR A 191 4.08 21.41 -10.37
N ARG A 192 4.61 20.78 -9.32
CA ARG A 192 3.93 19.74 -8.57
C ARG A 192 4.28 19.79 -7.09
N THR A 193 3.25 19.81 -6.25
CA THR A 193 3.38 19.63 -4.81
C THR A 193 2.49 18.49 -4.36
N ARG A 194 3.02 17.61 -3.52
CA ARG A 194 2.30 16.48 -2.93
C ARG A 194 2.50 16.48 -1.43
N LEU A 195 1.42 16.24 -0.71
CA LEU A 195 1.43 16.05 0.74
C LEU A 195 1.19 14.58 1.08
N ARG A 196 1.89 14.09 2.08
CA ARG A 196 1.80 12.71 2.55
C ARG A 196 1.90 12.66 4.06
N GLY A 197 0.89 12.05 4.68
CA GLY A 197 0.89 11.72 6.09
C GLY A 197 0.83 10.22 6.27
N VAL A 198 1.65 9.68 7.16
CA VAL A 198 1.59 8.27 7.56
C VAL A 198 1.62 8.20 9.07
N VAL A 199 0.60 7.56 9.63
CA VAL A 199 0.58 7.13 11.02
C VAL A 199 0.53 5.62 11.00
N ILE A 200 1.44 4.97 11.71
CA ILE A 200 1.39 3.53 11.97
C ILE A 200 1.18 3.37 13.47
N ASP A 201 0.12 2.66 13.85
CA ASP A 201 -0.21 2.38 15.24
C ASP A 201 -0.57 0.90 15.39
N GLY A 202 0.38 0.13 15.93
CA GLY A 202 0.27 -1.32 16.01
C GLY A 202 0.10 -1.98 14.63
N PRO A 203 -0.90 -2.85 14.43
CA PRO A 203 -1.17 -3.50 13.14
C PRO A 203 -1.89 -2.58 12.13
N GLY A 204 -2.19 -1.34 12.52
CA GLY A 204 -3.01 -0.41 11.77
C GLY A 204 -2.31 0.88 11.40
N GLY A 205 -3.05 1.78 10.75
CA GLY A 205 -2.59 3.12 10.53
C GLY A 205 -3.55 4.04 9.79
N THR A 206 -3.04 5.22 9.52
CA THR A 206 -3.69 6.27 8.73
C THR A 206 -2.73 6.71 7.64
N LEU A 207 -3.23 6.80 6.40
CA LEU A 207 -2.51 7.33 5.26
C LEU A 207 -3.27 8.54 4.73
N LEU A 208 -2.62 9.68 4.74
CA LEU A 208 -3.06 10.88 4.03
C LEU A 208 -2.25 11.03 2.76
N THR A 209 -2.94 11.24 1.64
CA THR A 209 -2.33 11.64 0.37
C THR A 209 -3.07 12.85 -0.17
N GLY A 210 -2.38 13.99 -0.27
CA GLY A 210 -2.94 15.25 -0.73
C GLY A 210 -2.19 15.86 -1.91
N SER A 211 -2.93 16.68 -2.65
CA SER A 211 -2.42 17.51 -3.74
C SER A 211 -3.39 18.67 -3.94
N GLY A 212 -2.89 19.90 -4.05
CA GLY A 212 -3.76 21.07 -4.00
C GLY A 212 -4.37 21.25 -2.62
N ASP A 213 -5.62 21.72 -2.59
CA ASP A 213 -6.30 22.10 -1.35
C ASP A 213 -7.07 20.93 -0.68
N THR A 214 -6.92 19.70 -1.21
CA THR A 214 -7.62 18.53 -0.68
C THR A 214 -6.71 17.32 -0.51
N ALA A 215 -7.06 16.46 0.44
CA ALA A 215 -6.40 15.19 0.65
C ALA A 215 -7.40 14.04 0.83
N LEU A 216 -6.97 12.84 0.45
CA LEU A 216 -7.64 11.60 0.78
C LEU A 216 -7.00 11.02 2.04
N VAL A 217 -7.81 10.78 3.07
CA VAL A 217 -7.42 10.07 4.29
C VAL A 217 -7.98 8.66 4.22
N VAL A 218 -7.11 7.67 4.41
CA VAL A 218 -7.46 6.26 4.52
C VAL A 218 -7.05 5.77 5.90
N GLU A 219 -7.97 5.12 6.61
CA GLU A 219 -7.76 4.51 7.92
C GLU A 219 -7.99 3.01 7.80
N GLY A 220 -7.12 2.20 8.42
CA GLY A 220 -7.12 0.75 8.32
C GLY A 220 -6.26 0.09 9.37
#